data_AF-A0A135YWR4-F1
#
_entry.id   AF-A0A135YWR4-F1
#
_cell.length_a   1.000
_cell.length_b   1.000
_cell.length_c   1.000
_cell.angle_alpha   90.00
_cell.angle_beta   90.00
_cell.angle_gamma   90.00
#
_symmetry.space_group_name_H-M   'P 1'
#
loop_
_entity.id
_entity.type
_entity.pdbx_description
1 polymer ?
#
loop_
_entity_poly.entity_id
_entity_poly.type
_entity_poly.pdbx_seq_one_letter_code
_entity_poly.pdbx_strand_id
1 'polypeptide(L)'
;MKRKLILLAVTIVFLAGFGALLHSPPSMIDAITGATTKAKKAAQAAAQLEGSYVLGINMMSDGLDNENTRNKLKELALDDSETNETDLMKTDISFRLYVSETDYPLVSYAKKLCDRLKQAGFSVDLKEYSDTMMLSRVVSGKYDVFLASDDFIDVTTLTQMDYMIMDSEEMR
;
A
#
# COMPACT_ATOMS: atom_id res chain seq x y z
N MET A 1 0.46 -70.00 10.53
CA MET A 1 1.30 -68.90 9.98
C MET A 1 0.60 -67.99 8.96
N LYS A 2 -0.63 -68.27 8.50
CA LYS A 2 -1.35 -67.48 7.48
C LYS A 2 -1.82 -66.08 7.93
N ARG A 3 -2.23 -65.91 9.20
CA ARG A 3 -2.74 -64.62 9.72
C ARG A 3 -1.65 -63.56 9.95
N LYS A 4 -0.44 -63.97 10.34
CA LYS A 4 0.71 -63.07 10.51
C LYS A 4 1.21 -62.53 9.16
N LEU A 5 1.08 -63.31 8.09
CA LEU A 5 1.48 -62.93 6.73
C LEU A 5 0.50 -61.92 6.11
N ILE A 6 -0.81 -62.06 6.39
CA ILE A 6 -1.83 -61.08 5.99
C ILE A 6 -1.60 -59.74 6.70
N LEU A 7 -1.33 -59.76 8.00
CA LEU A 7 -1.06 -58.53 8.76
C LEU A 7 0.17 -57.79 8.21
N LEU A 8 1.22 -58.54 7.85
CA LEU A 8 2.45 -57.98 7.29
C LEU A 8 2.23 -57.39 5.89
N ALA A 9 1.43 -58.05 5.05
CA ALA A 9 1.04 -57.53 3.74
C ALA A 9 0.20 -56.25 3.86
N VAL A 10 -0.74 -56.20 4.80
CA VAL A 10 -1.58 -55.01 5.04
C VAL A 10 -0.72 -53.83 5.52
N THR A 11 0.26 -54.06 6.40
CA THR A 11 1.18 -52.99 6.83
C THR A 11 2.06 -52.47 5.71
N ILE A 12 2.53 -53.33 4.79
CA ILE A 12 3.35 -52.90 3.64
C ILE A 12 2.51 -52.08 2.66
N VAL A 13 1.26 -52.48 2.39
CA VAL A 13 0.33 -51.71 1.55
C VAL A 13 0.00 -50.35 2.19
N PHE A 14 -0.16 -50.30 3.51
CA PHE A 14 -0.40 -49.04 4.22
C PHE A 14 0.82 -48.10 4.15
N LEU A 15 2.04 -48.64 4.30
CA LEU A 15 3.28 -47.87 4.24
C LEU A 15 3.63 -47.40 2.82
N ALA A 16 3.36 -48.22 1.79
CA ALA A 16 3.50 -47.83 0.39
C ALA A 16 2.40 -46.86 -0.07
N GLY A 17 1.16 -47.05 0.42
CA GLY A 17 0.04 -46.14 0.19
C GLY A 17 0.28 -44.75 0.79
N PHE A 18 0.78 -44.69 2.03
CA PHE A 18 1.24 -43.43 2.63
C PHE A 18 2.52 -42.90 1.97
N GLY A 19 3.43 -43.77 1.53
CA GLY A 19 4.64 -43.35 0.80
C GLY A 19 4.33 -42.66 -0.54
N ALA A 20 3.29 -43.11 -1.26
CA ALA A 20 2.83 -42.47 -2.49
C ALA A 20 1.98 -41.21 -2.24
N LEU A 21 1.19 -41.17 -1.15
CA LEU A 21 0.43 -39.97 -0.74
C LEU A 21 1.31 -38.88 -0.10
N LEU A 22 2.43 -39.26 0.52
CA LEU A 22 3.47 -38.34 0.99
C LEU A 22 4.45 -37.94 -0.12
N HIS A 23 4.43 -38.63 -1.25
CA HIS A 23 5.09 -38.19 -2.48
C HIS A 23 4.11 -37.43 -3.38
N SER A 24 3.33 -36.52 -2.77
CA SER A 24 2.90 -35.19 -3.28
C SER A 24 1.54 -34.82 -2.69
N PRO A 25 1.48 -33.91 -1.71
CA PRO A 25 0.75 -32.69 -2.03
C PRO A 25 1.53 -31.98 -3.14
N PRO A 26 0.89 -31.56 -4.26
CA PRO A 26 1.28 -30.30 -4.85
C PRO A 26 0.92 -29.26 -3.80
N SER A 27 1.82 -29.08 -2.84
CA SER A 27 1.77 -27.93 -1.96
C SER A 27 1.91 -26.74 -2.87
N MET A 28 0.76 -26.12 -3.03
CA MET A 28 0.44 -24.86 -3.67
C MET A 28 1.09 -23.70 -2.89
N ILE A 29 2.39 -23.84 -2.63
CA ILE A 29 3.28 -22.90 -1.97
C ILE A 29 4.53 -22.88 -2.84
N ASP A 30 4.66 -21.78 -3.59
CA ASP A 30 5.94 -21.16 -3.89
C ASP A 30 6.86 -21.85 -4.90
N ALA A 31 6.30 -22.33 -6.01
CA ALA A 31 7.07 -22.59 -7.22
C ALA A 31 6.40 -21.88 -8.40
N ILE A 32 7.12 -20.92 -8.97
CA ILE A 32 6.87 -20.32 -10.28
C ILE A 32 5.78 -19.23 -10.29
N THR A 33 6.17 -18.03 -9.84
CA THR A 33 5.77 -16.79 -10.54
C THR A 33 6.91 -15.78 -10.50
N GLY A 34 8.08 -16.24 -10.97
CA GLY A 34 9.16 -15.35 -11.45
C GLY A 34 8.81 -14.66 -12.78
N ALA A 35 7.67 -15.02 -13.37
CA ALA A 35 7.00 -14.30 -14.45
C ALA A 35 5.52 -14.34 -14.08
N THR A 36 4.96 -13.37 -13.37
CA THR A 36 4.45 -12.13 -13.98
C THR A 36 4.05 -11.16 -12.86
N THR A 37 5.01 -10.58 -12.14
CA THR A 37 4.74 -9.50 -11.15
C THR A 37 3.92 -8.38 -11.77
N LYS A 38 4.15 -8.08 -13.06
CA LYS A 38 3.39 -7.06 -13.80
C LYS A 38 1.90 -7.38 -13.96
N ALA A 39 1.52 -8.65 -14.15
CA ALA A 39 0.11 -9.02 -14.33
C ALA A 39 -0.64 -9.09 -13.01
N LYS A 40 0.00 -9.57 -11.93
CA LYS A 40 -0.59 -9.50 -10.58
C LYS A 40 -0.68 -8.04 -10.10
N LYS A 41 0.36 -7.23 -10.31
CA LYS A 41 0.35 -5.77 -10.07
C LYS A 41 -0.71 -5.06 -10.91
N ALA A 42 -0.92 -5.44 -12.17
CA ALA A 42 -1.97 -4.84 -13.01
C ALA A 42 -3.39 -5.28 -12.60
N ALA A 43 -3.59 -6.55 -12.23
CA ALA A 43 -4.87 -7.04 -11.74
C ALA A 43 -5.24 -6.44 -10.38
N GLN A 44 -4.24 -6.23 -9.50
CA GLN A 44 -4.44 -5.59 -8.20
C GLN A 44 -4.49 -4.07 -8.29
N ALA A 45 -3.80 -3.42 -9.23
CA ALA A 45 -3.97 -1.98 -9.51
C ALA A 45 -5.32 -1.67 -10.18
N ALA A 46 -6.01 -2.68 -10.71
CA ALA A 46 -7.39 -2.60 -11.17
C ALA A 46 -8.41 -2.88 -10.06
N ALA A 47 -7.97 -3.32 -8.86
CA ALA A 47 -8.84 -3.39 -7.71
C ALA A 47 -9.16 -1.96 -7.23
N GLN A 48 -10.37 -1.76 -6.73
CA GLN A 48 -10.81 -0.48 -6.22
C GLN A 48 -10.20 -0.25 -4.82
N LEU A 49 -10.07 1.02 -4.45
CA LEU A 49 -9.78 1.36 -3.06
C LEU A 49 -10.94 0.86 -2.21
N GLU A 50 -10.63 0.21 -1.09
CA GLU A 50 -11.62 -0.23 -0.13
C GLU A 50 -11.19 0.25 1.26
N GLY A 51 -12.14 0.83 2.02
CA GLY A 51 -11.92 1.26 3.40
C GLY A 51 -11.41 2.70 3.54
N SER A 52 -10.81 2.99 4.69
CA SER A 52 -10.31 4.32 5.04
C SER A 52 -8.80 4.41 4.91
N TYR A 53 -8.33 5.55 4.43
CA TYR A 53 -6.93 5.86 4.20
C TYR A 53 -6.53 7.12 4.95
N VAL A 54 -5.28 7.21 5.36
CA VAL A 54 -4.69 8.35 6.05
C VAL A 54 -3.70 9.04 5.12
N LEU A 55 -3.93 10.33 4.94
CA LEU A 55 -2.96 11.28 4.38
C LEU A 55 -2.25 11.98 5.53
N GLY A 56 -0.99 11.61 5.78
CA GLY A 56 -0.16 12.21 6.81
C GLY A 56 0.77 13.28 6.25
N ILE A 57 0.83 14.45 6.87
CA ILE A 57 1.67 15.58 6.48
C ILE A 57 2.62 15.94 7.62
N ASN A 58 3.91 16.00 7.31
CA ASN A 58 4.92 16.46 8.26
C ASN A 58 5.01 17.98 8.24
N MET A 59 4.51 18.63 9.30
CA MET A 59 4.58 20.09 9.46
C MET A 59 6.01 20.64 9.61
N MET A 60 6.98 19.79 9.88
CA MET A 60 8.39 20.17 9.99
C MET A 60 9.12 20.07 8.65
N SER A 61 8.47 19.57 7.59
CA SER A 61 9.05 19.49 6.25
C SER A 61 9.01 20.84 5.55
N ASP A 62 10.05 21.10 4.75
CA ASP A 62 10.25 22.38 4.06
C ASP A 62 9.06 22.69 3.12
N GLY A 63 8.48 23.88 3.28
CA GLY A 63 7.29 24.33 2.55
C GLY A 63 5.94 23.74 2.98
N LEU A 64 5.91 22.86 4.00
CA LEU A 64 4.67 22.27 4.57
C LEU A 64 4.34 22.80 5.98
N ASP A 65 5.10 23.76 6.48
CA ASP A 65 4.88 24.47 7.75
C ASP A 65 3.67 25.42 7.70
N ASN A 66 3.34 25.94 6.52
CA ASN A 66 2.18 26.79 6.29
C ASN A 66 0.86 26.00 6.25
N GLU A 67 -0.08 26.35 7.14
CA GLU A 67 -1.41 25.73 7.23
C GLU A 67 -2.21 25.84 5.93
N ASN A 68 -2.15 26.98 5.22
CA ASN A 68 -2.86 27.16 3.96
C ASN A 68 -2.38 26.19 2.88
N THR A 69 -1.07 25.91 2.84
CA THR A 69 -0.49 24.93 1.92
C THR A 69 -1.01 23.53 2.25
N ARG A 70 -1.03 23.16 3.53
CA ARG A 70 -1.51 21.84 3.97
C ARG A 70 -3.00 21.65 3.69
N ASN A 71 -3.81 22.67 3.91
CA ASN A 71 -5.24 22.64 3.61
C ASN A 71 -5.49 22.50 2.10
N LYS A 72 -4.76 23.24 1.26
CA LYS A 72 -4.84 23.08 -0.20
C LYS A 72 -4.42 21.67 -0.65
N LEU A 73 -3.41 21.07 -0.02
CA LEU A 73 -2.99 19.70 -0.29
C LEU A 73 -4.10 18.69 0.06
N LYS A 74 -4.76 18.89 1.21
CA LYS A 74 -5.91 18.07 1.65
C LYS A 74 -7.10 18.18 0.69
N GLU A 75 -7.45 19.40 0.28
CA GLU A 75 -8.52 19.64 -0.71
C GLU A 75 -8.23 18.91 -2.04
N LEU A 76 -6.99 18.99 -2.54
CA LEU A 76 -6.55 18.31 -3.77
C LEU A 76 -6.55 16.77 -3.65
N ALA A 77 -6.56 16.23 -2.44
CA ALA A 77 -6.65 14.79 -2.21
C ALA A 77 -8.10 14.27 -2.28
N LEU A 78 -9.07 15.03 -1.82
CA LEU A 78 -10.48 14.62 -1.73
C LEU A 78 -11.28 14.75 -3.04
N ASP A 79 -10.65 15.15 -4.16
CA ASP A 79 -11.30 15.35 -5.47
C ASP A 79 -12.49 16.34 -5.47
N ASP A 80 -12.66 17.14 -4.41
CA ASP A 80 -13.73 18.16 -4.30
C ASP A 80 -13.38 19.46 -5.04
N SER A 81 -12.26 19.46 -5.77
CA SER A 81 -11.90 20.59 -6.62
C SER A 81 -12.61 20.45 -7.97
N GLU A 82 -13.83 20.98 -8.07
CA GLU A 82 -14.17 21.83 -9.22
C GLU A 82 -13.17 23.00 -9.25
N THR A 83 -11.91 22.72 -9.60
CA THR A 83 -10.88 23.74 -9.78
C THR A 83 -11.23 24.47 -11.07
N ASN A 84 -12.11 25.46 -10.92
CA ASN A 84 -12.06 26.66 -11.73
C ASN A 84 -10.60 27.08 -11.80
N GLU A 85 -10.13 27.38 -13.01
CA GLU A 85 -8.75 27.68 -13.41
C GLU A 85 -8.19 28.97 -12.78
N THR A 86 -8.48 29.25 -11.52
CA THR A 86 -8.18 30.51 -10.86
C THR A 86 -6.99 30.35 -9.93
N ASP A 87 -5.92 31.04 -10.32
CA ASP A 87 -4.67 31.29 -9.61
C ASP A 87 -3.74 30.11 -9.37
N LEU A 88 -3.07 29.73 -10.46
CA LEU A 88 -1.70 29.20 -10.48
C LEU A 88 -0.74 30.19 -9.79
N MET A 89 -0.84 30.32 -8.47
CA MET A 89 0.31 30.68 -7.65
C MET A 89 1.29 29.51 -7.81
N LYS A 90 2.35 29.69 -8.61
CA LYS A 90 3.48 28.75 -8.64
C LYS A 90 4.02 28.66 -7.21
N THR A 91 3.59 27.65 -6.48
CA THR A 91 4.21 27.25 -5.23
C THR A 91 5.44 26.46 -5.59
N ASP A 92 6.64 27.03 -5.42
CA ASP A 92 7.92 26.32 -5.55
C ASP A 92 8.15 25.34 -4.38
N ILE A 93 7.10 24.62 -3.96
CA ILE A 93 7.10 23.69 -2.84
C ILE A 93 7.37 22.31 -3.40
N SER A 94 8.45 21.69 -2.93
CA SER A 94 8.82 20.34 -3.32
C SER A 94 8.80 19.41 -2.13
N PHE A 95 8.11 18.29 -2.27
CA PHE A 95 8.04 17.26 -1.24
C PHE A 95 7.95 15.88 -1.86
N ARG A 96 8.20 14.86 -1.05
CA ARG A 96 8.06 13.48 -1.47
C ARG A 96 6.78 12.87 -0.90
N LEU A 97 6.03 12.19 -1.75
CA LEU A 97 4.83 11.44 -1.37
C LEU A 97 5.20 9.97 -1.18
N TYR A 98 5.02 9.44 0.02
CA TYR A 98 5.36 8.06 0.37
C TYR A 98 4.13 7.17 0.33
N VAL A 99 4.27 5.99 -0.26
CA VAL A 99 3.20 5.00 -0.33
C VAL A 99 3.78 3.59 -0.19
N SER A 100 3.00 2.67 0.35
CA SER A 100 3.41 1.27 0.39
C SER A 100 3.42 0.67 -1.01
N GLU A 101 4.48 -0.05 -1.36
CA GLU A 101 4.60 -0.78 -2.64
C GLU A 101 3.66 -2.00 -2.71
N THR A 102 3.13 -2.45 -1.57
CA THR A 102 2.26 -3.63 -1.46
C THR A 102 0.79 -3.27 -1.68
N ASP A 103 0.42 -2.01 -1.47
CA ASP A 103 -0.94 -1.48 -1.68
C ASP A 103 -1.10 -0.90 -3.10
N TYR A 104 -1.34 -1.81 -4.06
CA TYR A 104 -1.41 -1.44 -5.47
C TYR A 104 -2.54 -0.45 -5.84
N PRO A 105 -3.78 -0.57 -5.32
CA PRO A 105 -4.82 0.44 -5.49
C PRO A 105 -4.38 1.82 -4.99
N LEU A 106 -3.78 1.89 -3.80
CA LEU A 106 -3.30 3.14 -3.23
C LEU A 106 -2.13 3.73 -4.00
N VAL A 107 -1.22 2.91 -4.52
CA VAL A 107 -0.14 3.37 -5.43
C VAL A 107 -0.72 3.96 -6.72
N SER A 108 -1.79 3.37 -7.26
CA SER A 108 -2.47 3.86 -8.46
C SER A 108 -3.10 5.24 -8.20
N TYR A 109 -3.79 5.39 -7.07
CA TYR A 109 -4.34 6.66 -6.62
C TYR A 109 -3.24 7.69 -6.34
N ALA A 110 -2.15 7.31 -5.66
CA ALA A 110 -1.03 8.21 -5.36
C ALA A 110 -0.39 8.78 -6.63
N LYS A 111 -0.38 8.02 -7.74
CA LYS A 111 0.06 8.52 -9.05
C LYS A 111 -0.87 9.59 -9.61
N LYS A 112 -2.18 9.35 -9.59
CA LYS A 112 -3.19 10.36 -9.98
C LYS A 112 -3.06 11.62 -9.13
N LEU A 113 -2.93 11.45 -7.80
CA LEU A 113 -2.75 12.57 -6.87
C LEU A 113 -1.46 13.35 -7.17
N CYS A 114 -0.34 12.67 -7.46
CA CYS A 114 0.89 13.34 -7.89
C CYS A 114 0.68 14.21 -9.12
N ASP A 115 -0.07 13.73 -10.11
CA ASP A 115 -0.36 14.49 -11.32
C ASP A 115 -1.24 15.71 -11.02
N ARG A 116 -2.27 15.56 -10.17
CA ARG A 116 -3.11 16.69 -9.69
C ARG A 116 -2.28 17.74 -8.93
N LEU A 117 -1.42 17.29 -8.02
CA LEU A 117 -0.55 18.18 -7.25
C LEU A 117 0.44 18.93 -8.16
N LYS A 118 1.00 18.26 -9.17
CA LYS A 118 1.86 18.90 -10.17
C LYS A 118 1.11 19.95 -11.00
N GLN A 119 -0.13 19.66 -11.39
CA GLN A 119 -0.99 20.63 -12.09
C GLN A 119 -1.30 21.85 -11.21
N ALA A 120 -1.47 21.65 -9.90
CA ALA A 120 -1.66 22.72 -8.93
C ALA A 120 -0.36 23.51 -8.60
N GLY A 121 0.78 23.10 -9.17
CA GLY A 121 2.06 23.80 -9.04
C GLY A 121 3.06 23.17 -8.08
N PHE A 122 2.73 22.06 -7.41
CA PHE A 122 3.66 21.39 -6.48
C PHE A 122 4.69 20.51 -7.21
N SER A 123 5.92 20.46 -6.70
CA SER A 123 6.94 19.53 -7.18
C SER A 123 6.96 18.25 -6.35
N VAL A 124 6.18 17.26 -6.78
CA VAL A 124 5.98 16.00 -6.04
C VAL A 124 6.76 14.83 -6.63
N ASP A 125 7.54 14.15 -5.78
CA ASP A 125 8.25 12.91 -6.10
C ASP A 125 7.64 11.71 -5.36
N LEU A 126 7.10 10.74 -6.10
CA LEU A 126 6.47 9.54 -5.54
C LEU A 126 7.55 8.52 -5.13
N LYS A 127 7.53 8.10 -3.86
CA LYS A 127 8.39 7.05 -3.32
C LYS A 127 7.57 5.86 -2.84
N GLU A 128 7.69 4.74 -3.57
CA GLU A 128 7.18 3.44 -3.15
C GLU A 128 8.18 2.84 -2.14
N TYR A 129 7.71 2.42 -0.96
CA TYR A 129 8.49 1.77 0.10
C TYR A 129 7.81 0.46 0.53
N SER A 130 8.57 -0.50 1.06
CA SER A 130 7.97 -1.63 1.78
C SER A 130 7.28 -1.15 3.05
N ASP A 131 6.25 -1.88 3.51
CA ASP A 131 5.47 -1.55 4.72
C ASP A 131 6.37 -1.26 5.94
N THR A 132 7.35 -2.13 6.18
CA THR A 132 8.29 -1.98 7.30
C THR A 132 9.16 -0.73 7.20
N MET A 133 9.63 -0.40 6.00
CA MET A 133 10.47 0.78 5.77
C MET A 133 9.66 2.07 5.83
N MET A 134 8.44 2.04 5.31
CA MET A 134 7.50 3.15 5.39
C MET A 134 7.14 3.44 6.84
N LEU A 135 6.75 2.44 7.62
CA LEU A 135 6.46 2.58 9.05
C LEU A 135 7.66 3.15 9.81
N SER A 136 8.87 2.65 9.55
CA SER A 136 10.10 3.16 10.16
C SER A 136 10.32 4.65 9.91
N ARG A 137 10.01 5.12 8.70
CA ARG A 137 10.10 6.54 8.33
C ARG A 137 9.03 7.39 9.01
N VAL A 138 7.80 6.91 9.05
CA VAL A 138 6.68 7.60 9.72
C VAL A 138 6.97 7.75 11.22
N VAL A 139 7.32 6.67 11.90
CA VAL A 139 7.63 6.69 13.35
C VAL A 139 8.83 7.58 13.67
N SER A 140 9.81 7.67 12.77
CA SER A 140 10.99 8.52 12.96
C SER A 140 10.81 9.98 12.50
N GLY A 141 9.64 10.35 11.97
CA GLY A 141 9.40 11.70 11.42
C GLY A 141 10.18 11.99 10.14
N LYS A 142 10.72 10.98 9.47
CA LYS A 142 11.56 11.10 8.26
C LYS A 142 10.75 10.94 6.97
N TYR A 143 9.66 11.68 6.88
CA TYR A 143 8.75 11.76 5.74
C TYR A 143 8.31 13.20 5.51
N ASP A 144 7.81 13.49 4.31
CA ASP A 144 7.19 14.80 4.02
C ASP A 144 5.68 14.66 3.97
N VAL A 145 5.18 13.79 3.09
CA VAL A 145 3.77 13.39 3.01
C VAL A 145 3.70 11.89 2.80
N PHE A 146 2.71 11.20 3.38
CA PHE A 146 2.47 9.79 3.09
C PHE A 146 0.98 9.47 2.93
N LEU A 147 0.71 8.37 2.22
CA LEU A 147 -0.58 7.74 2.08
C LEU A 147 -0.50 6.29 2.56
N ALA A 148 -1.35 5.94 3.51
CA ALA A 148 -1.45 4.57 4.01
C ALA A 148 -2.90 4.21 4.35
N SER A 149 -3.22 2.93 4.48
CA SER A 149 -4.48 2.51 5.10
C SER A 149 -4.55 2.99 6.55
N ASP A 150 -5.75 3.25 7.08
CA ASP A 150 -5.96 3.65 8.48
C ASP A 150 -5.38 2.64 9.48
N ASP A 151 -5.44 1.35 9.14
CA ASP A 151 -4.88 0.27 9.97
C ASP A 151 -3.33 0.23 9.99
N PHE A 152 -2.66 1.08 9.21
CA PHE A 152 -1.21 1.05 9.05
C PHE A 152 -0.45 1.68 10.22
N ILE A 153 -1.05 2.62 10.96
CA ILE A 153 -0.37 3.41 12.00
C ILE A 153 -1.18 3.40 13.29
N ASP A 154 -0.52 3.07 14.41
CA ASP A 154 -1.13 3.18 15.73
C ASP A 154 -1.51 4.64 16.05
N VAL A 155 -2.70 4.81 16.63
CA VAL A 155 -3.34 6.10 16.97
C VAL A 155 -2.42 7.04 17.76
N THR A 156 -1.49 6.50 18.56
CA THR A 156 -0.51 7.29 19.32
C THR A 156 0.42 8.12 18.44
N THR A 157 0.77 7.61 17.26
CA THR A 157 1.64 8.29 16.28
C THR A 157 0.90 9.39 15.51
N LEU A 158 -0.44 9.30 15.41
CA LEU A 158 -1.28 10.28 14.73
C LEU A 158 -1.44 11.59 15.52
N THR A 159 -1.39 11.53 16.86
CA THR A 159 -1.63 12.70 17.74
C THR A 159 -0.61 13.84 17.59
N GLN A 160 0.57 13.57 17.01
CA GLN A 160 1.62 14.56 16.79
C GLN A 160 1.73 15.01 15.32
N MET A 161 0.85 14.51 14.45
CA MET A 161 0.92 14.71 13.02
C MET A 161 -0.29 15.51 12.52
N ASP A 162 -0.08 16.33 11.49
CA ASP A 162 -1.21 16.86 10.73
C ASP A 162 -1.68 15.79 9.73
N TYR A 163 -2.89 15.28 9.92
CA TYR A 163 -3.41 14.19 9.10
C TYR A 163 -4.84 14.45 8.65
N MET A 164 -5.26 13.70 7.64
CA MET A 164 -6.63 13.63 7.16
C MET A 164 -6.98 12.17 6.87
N ILE A 165 -8.15 11.74 7.34
CA ILE A 165 -8.73 10.46 6.98
C ILE A 165 -9.58 10.70 5.73
N MET A 166 -9.45 9.80 4.75
CA MET A 166 -10.15 9.83 3.48
C MET A 166 -10.87 8.51 3.31
N ASP A 167 -12.15 8.56 2.95
CA ASP A 167 -12.87 7.36 2.57
C ASP A 167 -12.56 6.98 1.11
N SER A 168 -12.48 5.68 0.83
CA SER A 168 -12.34 5.17 -0.54
C SER A 168 -13.35 5.76 -1.54
N GLU A 169 -14.57 6.10 -1.11
CA GLU A 169 -15.60 6.71 -1.96
C GLU A 169 -15.24 8.15 -2.38
N GLU A 170 -14.48 8.87 -1.56
CA GLU A 170 -14.01 10.23 -1.81
C GLU A 170 -12.72 10.24 -2.65
N MET A 171 -12.04 9.10 -2.76
CA MET A 171 -10.73 8.95 -3.43
C MET A 171 -10.84 8.48 -4.90
N ARG A 172 -11.52 9.26 -5.76
CA ARG A 172 -11.73 8.89 -7.17
C ARG A 172 -10.59 9.35 -8.12
#